data_AF-A0A327QDB7-F1
#
_entry.id   AF-A0A327QDB7-F1
#
_cell.length_a   1.000
_cell.length_b   1.000
_cell.length_c   1.000
_cell.angle_alpha   90.00
_cell.angle_beta   90.00
_cell.angle_gamma   90.00
#
_symmetry.space_group_name_H-M   'P 1'
#
loop_
_entity.id
_entity.type
_entity.pdbx_description
1 polymer ?
#
loop_
_entity_poly.entity_id
_entity_poly.type
_entity_poly.pdbx_seq_one_letter_code
_entity_poly.pdbx_strand_id
1 'polypeptide(L)'
;MQKLLTFLCFIMMLYACKTPPQQHLPCERIHLVESIYQQVATQHWPELAQAPKVPLVYIEDSIAYLAYAPDSLVKKVNAKRVACEHLSLYAFPAPHFAHEFHMEMGIDFLDSCALNYLTPVMYCSSVEVTQHFIPTTKSTEDWAAMVAHEYFHGFQFQHKNIRDFVREEMANTMTADSIHAFYTDVDWFKQSIDKENALLLKALQVSTRDSVEKCLLAFRITREQRREEFQRTYEYDIAMYEDYFEKVEGSARYMEFAVLNSYAQQPAADQLAQVDTLFHHYNDYKNFDFHKEPWLFKTQRSAKYFYATGFNQLRVLDKLKINYKKAFFSTNKSPYSFIAAIFK
;
A
#
# COMPACT_ATOMS: atom_id res chain seq x y z
N MET A 1 -45.68 29.21 41.03
CA MET A 1 -45.32 29.26 39.59
C MET A 1 -43.94 29.88 39.33
N GLN A 2 -43.55 30.95 40.01
CA GLN A 2 -42.28 31.65 39.74
C GLN A 2 -41.00 30.84 40.03
N LYS A 3 -41.04 29.90 41.00
CA LYS A 3 -39.94 28.95 41.29
C LYS A 3 -39.83 27.78 40.29
N LEU A 4 -40.89 27.50 39.53
CA LEU A 4 -40.89 26.41 38.52
C LEU A 4 -40.29 26.90 37.19
N LEU A 5 -40.52 28.17 36.84
CA LEU A 5 -39.93 28.80 35.65
C LEU A 5 -38.41 28.99 35.75
N THR A 6 -37.89 29.26 36.95
CA THR A 6 -36.45 29.43 37.20
C THR A 6 -35.69 28.10 37.07
N PHE A 7 -36.32 26.99 37.44
CA PHE A 7 -35.71 25.65 37.33
C PHE A 7 -35.66 25.16 35.87
N LEU A 8 -36.69 25.47 35.05
CA LEU A 8 -36.67 25.15 33.62
C LEU A 8 -35.64 25.95 32.82
N CYS A 9 -35.39 27.22 33.18
CA CYS A 9 -34.33 28.02 32.55
C CYS A 9 -32.93 27.50 32.88
N PHE A 10 -32.73 26.92 34.07
CA PHE A 10 -31.44 26.33 34.47
C PHE A 10 -31.16 24.98 33.77
N ILE A 11 -32.19 24.18 33.50
CA ILE A 11 -32.07 22.93 32.73
C ILE A 11 -31.83 23.21 31.23
N MET A 12 -32.43 24.28 30.67
CA MET A 12 -32.14 24.68 29.27
C MET A 12 -30.75 25.31 29.10
N MET A 13 -30.16 25.93 30.12
CA MET A 13 -28.76 26.38 30.07
C MET A 13 -27.74 25.24 30.21
N LEU A 14 -28.10 24.10 30.83
CA LEU A 14 -27.23 22.92 30.88
C LEU A 14 -27.21 22.12 29.56
N TYR A 15 -28.12 22.43 28.63
CA TYR A 15 -28.10 21.93 27.25
C TYR A 15 -27.43 22.90 26.27
N ALA A 16 -26.89 24.04 26.75
CA ALA A 16 -26.15 24.97 25.91
C ALA A 16 -24.74 24.41 25.62
N CYS A 17 -24.55 24.06 24.34
CA CYS A 17 -23.27 23.84 23.68
C CYS A 17 -22.38 22.73 24.25
N LYS A 18 -22.70 21.46 23.95
CA LYS A 18 -21.62 20.59 23.49
C LYS A 18 -21.11 21.22 22.19
N THR A 19 -20.00 21.95 22.24
CA THR A 19 -19.21 22.22 21.04
C THR A 19 -19.02 20.86 20.35
N PRO A 20 -19.41 20.70 19.08
CA PRO A 20 -19.08 19.49 18.35
C PRO A 20 -17.56 19.28 18.50
N PRO A 21 -17.10 18.03 18.67
CA PRO A 21 -15.67 17.77 18.75
C PRO A 21 -15.00 18.47 17.57
N GLN A 22 -13.97 19.26 17.85
CA GLN A 22 -13.21 19.96 16.82
C GLN A 22 -12.78 18.90 15.81
N GLN A 23 -13.30 18.97 14.58
CA GLN A 23 -12.97 18.02 13.54
C GLN A 23 -11.48 18.17 13.24
N HIS A 24 -10.74 17.11 13.55
CA HIS A 24 -9.30 17.07 13.33
C HIS A 24 -9.03 16.42 11.98
N LEU A 25 -8.49 17.18 11.03
CA LEU A 25 -8.23 16.72 9.67
C LEU A 25 -7.45 15.39 9.59
N PRO A 26 -6.42 15.12 10.44
CA PRO A 26 -5.77 13.81 10.48
C PRO A 26 -6.72 12.66 10.85
N CYS A 27 -7.70 12.88 11.74
CA CYS A 27 -8.71 11.87 12.11
C CYS A 27 -9.54 11.47 10.88
N GLU A 28 -10.04 12.45 10.13
CA GLU A 28 -10.88 12.23 8.95
C GLU A 28 -10.11 11.56 7.81
N ARG A 29 -8.87 11.99 7.54
CA ARG A 29 -8.02 11.40 6.50
C ARG A 29 -7.60 9.97 6.79
N ILE A 30 -7.23 9.67 8.05
CA ILE A 30 -6.92 8.29 8.45
C ILE A 30 -8.19 7.43 8.36
N HIS A 31 -9.34 7.95 8.80
CA HIS A 31 -10.60 7.25 8.70
C HIS A 31 -11.01 6.94 7.24
N LEU A 32 -10.80 7.89 6.32
CA LEU A 32 -10.99 7.70 4.89
C LEU A 32 -10.18 6.51 4.37
N VAL A 33 -8.86 6.54 4.54
CA VAL A 33 -7.94 5.48 4.09
C VAL A 33 -8.43 4.13 4.60
N GLU A 34 -8.76 4.05 5.88
CA GLU A 34 -9.17 2.83 6.56
C GLU A 34 -10.51 2.27 6.06
N SER A 35 -11.48 3.16 5.81
CA SER A 35 -12.79 2.78 5.28
C SER A 35 -12.67 2.15 3.89
N ILE A 36 -11.87 2.76 3.02
CA ILE A 36 -11.68 2.31 1.64
C ILE A 36 -10.83 1.04 1.64
N TYR A 37 -9.75 1.02 2.42
CA TYR A 37 -8.87 -0.13 2.54
C TYR A 37 -9.63 -1.37 3.02
N GLN A 38 -10.48 -1.25 4.03
CA GLN A 38 -11.28 -2.36 4.54
C GLN A 38 -12.32 -2.87 3.53
N GLN A 39 -12.96 -1.97 2.77
CA GLN A 39 -13.88 -2.36 1.72
C GLN A 39 -13.15 -3.14 0.61
N VAL A 40 -12.04 -2.60 0.11
CA VAL A 40 -11.24 -3.23 -0.94
C VAL A 40 -10.67 -4.56 -0.47
N ALA A 41 -10.17 -4.62 0.77
CA ALA A 41 -9.69 -5.86 1.39
C ALA A 41 -10.78 -6.94 1.38
N THR A 42 -12.01 -6.61 1.76
CA THR A 42 -13.13 -7.56 1.80
C THR A 42 -13.44 -8.15 0.42
N GLN A 43 -13.34 -7.34 -0.63
CA GLN A 43 -13.66 -7.73 -2.01
C GLN A 43 -12.50 -8.45 -2.72
N HIS A 44 -11.27 -7.99 -2.50
CA HIS A 44 -10.12 -8.40 -3.30
C HIS A 44 -9.12 -9.28 -2.53
N TRP A 45 -9.07 -9.20 -1.20
CA TRP A 45 -8.13 -9.97 -0.37
C TRP A 45 -8.70 -10.29 1.03
N PRO A 46 -9.66 -11.23 1.17
CA PRO A 46 -10.40 -11.41 2.43
C PRO A 46 -9.58 -11.68 3.70
N GLU A 47 -8.40 -12.31 3.58
CA GLU A 47 -7.48 -12.51 4.72
C GLU A 47 -6.98 -11.18 5.30
N LEU A 48 -6.81 -10.15 4.46
CA LEU A 48 -6.41 -8.81 4.88
C LEU A 48 -7.51 -8.15 5.73
N ALA A 49 -8.77 -8.30 5.34
CA ALA A 49 -9.91 -7.69 6.05
C ALA A 49 -10.07 -8.21 7.49
N GLN A 50 -9.44 -9.35 7.81
CA GLN A 50 -9.45 -9.98 9.14
C GLN A 50 -8.13 -9.78 9.90
N ALA A 51 -7.11 -9.23 9.23
CA ALA A 51 -5.80 -9.03 9.82
C ALA A 51 -5.84 -7.90 10.87
N PRO A 52 -5.04 -8.01 11.94
CA PRO A 52 -4.87 -6.88 12.85
C PRO A 52 -4.28 -5.69 12.10
N LYS A 53 -4.63 -4.47 12.51
CA LYS A 53 -4.03 -3.26 11.95
C LYS A 53 -2.62 -3.09 12.48
N VAL A 54 -1.73 -2.54 11.65
CA VAL A 54 -0.40 -2.11 12.10
C VAL A 54 -0.48 -0.68 12.63
N PRO A 55 0.35 -0.28 13.60
CA PRO A 55 0.44 1.12 14.01
C PRO A 55 0.72 2.03 12.81
N LEU A 56 0.05 3.18 12.78
CA LEU A 56 0.22 4.19 11.74
C LEU A 56 0.66 5.52 12.37
N VAL A 57 1.72 6.10 11.81
CA VAL A 57 2.26 7.42 12.15
C VAL A 57 1.97 8.35 10.98
N TYR A 58 0.97 9.21 11.15
CA TYR A 58 0.63 10.28 10.23
C TYR A 58 1.42 11.53 10.60
N ILE A 59 2.20 12.08 9.66
CA ILE A 59 3.17 13.14 9.92
C ILE A 59 2.70 14.43 9.27
N GLU A 60 2.50 15.46 10.08
CA GLU A 60 2.17 16.82 9.66
C GLU A 60 3.27 17.76 10.18
N ASP A 61 4.31 17.92 9.37
CA ASP A 61 5.50 18.70 9.68
C ASP A 61 6.16 18.26 11.01
N SER A 62 6.14 19.10 12.05
CA SER A 62 6.79 18.83 13.34
C SER A 62 5.88 18.11 14.35
N ILE A 63 4.67 17.71 13.93
CA ILE A 63 3.71 16.95 14.75
C ILE A 63 3.41 15.62 14.06
N ALA A 64 3.41 14.55 14.84
CA ALA A 64 2.99 13.24 14.39
C ALA A 64 1.77 12.75 15.16
N TYR A 65 0.93 11.99 14.47
CA TYR A 65 -0.30 11.40 14.99
C TYR A 65 -0.21 9.88 14.87
N LEU A 66 -0.40 9.21 16.01
CA LEU A 66 -0.32 7.77 16.15
C LEU A 66 -1.72 7.17 16.22
N ALA A 67 -2.03 6.29 15.26
CA ALA A 67 -3.24 5.49 15.18
C ALA A 67 -2.92 4.00 15.29
N TYR A 68 -3.92 3.20 15.69
CA TYR A 68 -3.83 1.72 15.78
C TYR A 68 -2.65 1.18 16.58
N ALA A 69 -2.13 1.97 17.52
CA ALA A 69 -0.95 1.65 18.28
C ALA A 69 -1.26 0.98 19.62
N PRO A 70 -0.43 0.03 20.07
CA PRO A 70 -0.51 -0.48 21.43
C PRO A 70 -0.09 0.58 22.46
N ASP A 71 -0.58 0.46 23.70
CA ASP A 71 -0.25 1.37 24.80
C ASP A 71 1.25 1.54 25.04
N SER A 72 2.06 0.50 24.78
CA SER A 72 3.50 0.56 24.89
C SER A 72 4.12 1.60 23.95
N LEU A 73 3.60 1.70 22.72
CA LEU A 73 4.07 2.64 21.71
C LEU A 73 3.63 4.06 22.04
N VAL A 74 2.37 4.23 22.47
CA VAL A 74 1.82 5.51 22.95
C VAL A 74 2.67 6.07 24.10
N LYS A 75 3.06 5.22 25.06
CA LYS A 75 3.93 5.60 26.19
C LYS A 75 5.36 5.91 25.73
N LYS A 76 5.91 5.15 24.78
CA LYS A 76 7.28 5.34 24.27
C LYS A 76 7.52 6.75 23.71
N VAL A 77 6.52 7.31 23.02
CA VAL A 77 6.60 8.67 22.45
C VAL A 77 5.89 9.74 23.28
N ASN A 78 5.38 9.37 24.48
CA ASN A 78 4.63 10.25 25.36
C ASN A 78 3.47 11.00 24.64
N ALA A 79 2.73 10.27 23.79
CA ALA A 79 1.66 10.88 22.99
C ALA A 79 0.42 11.19 23.83
N LYS A 80 -0.27 12.28 23.45
CA LYS A 80 -1.50 12.75 24.10
C LYS A 80 -2.71 12.43 23.25
N ARG A 81 -3.79 11.98 23.87
CA ARG A 81 -5.02 11.63 23.16
C ARG A 81 -5.62 12.87 22.47
N VAL A 82 -5.97 12.71 21.20
CA VAL A 82 -6.71 13.68 20.39
C VAL A 82 -8.19 13.26 20.35
N ALA A 83 -9.09 14.23 20.39
CA ALA A 83 -10.52 13.95 20.21
C ALA A 83 -10.77 13.53 18.76
N CYS A 84 -11.24 12.31 18.56
CA CYS A 84 -11.57 11.75 17.25
C CYS A 84 -12.73 10.79 17.43
N GLU A 85 -13.75 10.87 16.57
CA GLU A 85 -14.98 10.08 16.71
C GLU A 85 -14.78 8.62 16.31
N HIS A 86 -13.97 8.38 15.27
CA HIS A 86 -13.90 7.07 14.61
C HIS A 86 -12.68 6.23 14.99
N LEU A 87 -11.65 6.82 15.60
CA LEU A 87 -10.47 6.07 16.05
C LEU A 87 -9.80 6.69 17.29
N SER A 88 -9.02 5.85 17.98
CA SER A 88 -8.09 6.32 19.01
C SER A 88 -6.87 6.93 18.35
N LEU A 89 -6.79 8.26 18.38
CA LEU A 89 -5.68 9.04 17.83
C LEU A 89 -4.89 9.69 18.96
N TYR A 90 -3.55 9.70 18.84
CA TYR A 90 -2.67 10.34 19.80
C TYR A 90 -1.66 11.24 19.09
N ALA A 91 -1.46 12.46 19.55
CA ALA A 91 -0.47 13.39 18.97
C ALA A 91 0.79 13.46 19.84
N PHE A 92 1.94 13.57 19.19
CA PHE A 92 3.23 13.81 19.85
C PHE A 92 4.11 14.75 19.03
N PRO A 93 4.96 15.59 19.67
CA PRO A 93 5.96 16.38 18.95
C PRO A 93 6.97 15.45 18.27
N ALA A 94 7.21 15.68 16.99
CA ALA A 94 8.17 14.90 16.20
C ALA A 94 9.01 15.83 15.30
N PRO A 95 9.82 16.73 15.88
CA PRO A 95 10.58 17.71 15.12
C PRO A 95 11.64 17.08 14.19
N HIS A 96 11.99 15.81 14.39
CA HIS A 96 12.91 15.08 13.52
C HIS A 96 12.28 14.65 12.20
N PHE A 97 10.95 14.58 12.11
CA PHE A 97 10.24 14.34 10.85
C PHE A 97 9.95 15.64 10.07
N ALA A 98 10.24 16.80 10.65
CA ALA A 98 9.99 18.07 9.99
C ALA A 98 10.85 18.17 8.72
N HIS A 99 10.23 18.62 7.63
CA HIS A 99 10.86 18.74 6.30
C HIS A 99 11.35 17.42 5.67
N GLU A 100 10.89 16.27 6.16
CA GLU A 100 11.15 14.96 5.55
C GLU A 100 9.87 14.40 4.91
N PHE A 101 10.07 13.60 3.87
CA PHE A 101 8.99 12.85 3.23
C PHE A 101 9.00 11.41 3.73
N HIS A 102 7.83 10.98 4.21
CA HIS A 102 7.58 9.61 4.64
C HIS A 102 6.39 9.04 3.88
N MET A 103 6.60 7.88 3.29
CA MET A 103 5.57 7.03 2.69
C MET A 103 6.16 5.63 2.63
N GLU A 104 6.27 5.00 3.80
CA GLU A 104 6.94 3.71 3.92
C GLU A 104 6.37 2.84 5.05
N MET A 105 6.49 1.54 4.85
CA MET A 105 6.39 0.56 5.93
C MET A 105 7.76 0.31 6.57
N GLY A 106 7.95 0.83 7.78
CA GLY A 106 9.19 0.64 8.53
C GLY A 106 9.17 -0.62 9.40
N ILE A 107 10.28 -1.37 9.40
CA ILE A 107 10.59 -2.37 10.42
C ILE A 107 12.10 -2.37 10.69
N ASP A 108 12.48 -2.27 11.96
CA ASP A 108 13.87 -2.31 12.39
C ASP A 108 14.15 -3.61 13.16
N PHE A 109 15.24 -4.29 12.83
CA PHE A 109 15.63 -5.55 13.47
C PHE A 109 16.78 -5.42 14.48
N LEU A 110 17.38 -4.23 14.59
CA LEU A 110 18.63 -3.98 15.31
C LEU A 110 18.49 -2.90 16.39
N ASP A 111 17.87 -1.76 16.06
CA ASP A 111 17.73 -0.64 16.96
C ASP A 111 16.50 -0.76 17.86
N SER A 112 16.71 -1.22 19.09
CA SER A 112 15.65 -1.29 20.11
C SER A 112 15.01 0.06 20.48
N CYS A 113 15.70 1.17 20.18
CA CYS A 113 15.17 2.52 20.38
C CYS A 113 14.20 2.93 19.27
N ALA A 114 14.29 2.35 18.08
CA ALA A 114 13.42 2.67 16.95
C ALA A 114 11.94 2.39 17.27
N LEU A 115 11.04 3.25 16.77
CA LEU A 115 9.59 3.10 17.00
C LEU A 115 9.06 1.80 16.39
N ASN A 116 9.65 1.39 15.26
CA ASN A 116 9.38 0.20 14.47
C ASN A 116 10.28 -1.01 14.82
N TYR A 117 10.88 -1.04 16.01
CA TYR A 117 11.69 -2.18 16.45
C TYR A 117 10.86 -3.46 16.56
N LEU A 118 11.20 -4.46 15.75
CA LEU A 118 10.54 -5.77 15.61
C LEU A 118 9.02 -5.72 15.36
N THR A 119 8.49 -4.53 15.07
CA THR A 119 7.07 -4.26 14.88
C THR A 119 6.93 -3.41 13.62
N PRO A 120 6.21 -3.88 12.59
CA PRO A 120 5.97 -3.04 11.41
C PRO A 120 5.15 -1.81 11.81
N VAL A 121 5.59 -0.64 11.37
CA VAL A 121 4.90 0.64 11.59
C VAL A 121 4.80 1.35 10.25
N MET A 122 3.58 1.77 9.91
CA MET A 122 3.32 2.61 8.74
C MET A 122 3.71 4.06 9.05
N TYR A 123 4.49 4.68 8.19
CA TYR A 123 4.74 6.12 8.22
C TYR A 123 4.17 6.76 6.96
N CYS A 124 3.30 7.76 7.12
CA CYS A 124 2.84 8.59 6.02
C CYS A 124 2.86 10.07 6.39
N SER A 125 3.51 10.86 5.55
CA SER A 125 3.36 12.30 5.51
C SER A 125 1.92 12.67 5.12
N SER A 126 1.46 13.84 5.57
CA SER A 126 0.19 14.42 5.14
C SER A 126 0.15 14.61 3.62
N VAL A 127 -1.04 14.83 3.04
CA VAL A 127 -1.15 15.11 1.59
C VAL A 127 -0.41 16.39 1.21
N GLU A 128 -0.36 17.40 2.08
CA GLU A 128 0.36 18.66 1.85
C GLU A 128 1.87 18.45 1.80
N VAL A 129 2.41 17.70 2.77
CA VAL A 129 3.83 17.34 2.78
C VAL A 129 4.13 16.46 1.57
N THR A 130 3.27 15.47 1.27
CA THR A 130 3.43 14.62 0.08
C THR A 130 3.46 15.44 -1.21
N GLN A 131 2.55 16.41 -1.38
CA GLN A 131 2.50 17.34 -2.51
C GLN A 131 3.77 18.14 -2.72
N HIS A 132 4.44 18.51 -1.62
CA HIS A 132 5.71 19.23 -1.69
C HIS A 132 6.82 18.39 -2.35
N PHE A 133 6.89 17.10 -2.04
CA PHE A 133 7.92 16.19 -2.54
C PHE A 133 7.53 15.46 -3.83
N ILE A 134 6.23 15.21 -4.02
CA ILE A 134 5.64 14.53 -5.17
C ILE A 134 4.54 15.44 -5.74
N PRO A 135 4.89 16.45 -6.55
CA PRO A 135 3.93 17.44 -7.07
C PRO A 135 2.82 16.87 -7.96
N THR A 136 2.93 15.59 -8.34
CA THR A 136 1.90 14.88 -9.11
C THR A 136 0.73 14.39 -8.26
N THR A 137 0.86 14.34 -6.93
CA THR A 137 -0.23 13.99 -6.00
C THR A 137 -1.19 15.18 -5.89
N LYS A 138 -2.34 15.15 -6.54
CA LYS A 138 -3.19 16.35 -6.68
C LYS A 138 -4.31 16.43 -5.66
N SER A 139 -4.66 15.32 -5.03
CA SER A 139 -5.79 15.25 -4.13
C SER A 139 -5.56 14.29 -2.97
N THR A 140 -6.45 14.37 -1.98
CA THR A 140 -6.48 13.43 -0.85
C THR A 140 -6.73 11.99 -1.32
N GLU A 141 -7.44 11.80 -2.42
CA GLU A 141 -7.63 10.48 -3.05
C GLU A 141 -6.33 9.91 -3.63
N ASP A 142 -5.52 10.70 -4.37
CA ASP A 142 -4.20 10.25 -4.84
C ASP A 142 -3.33 9.81 -3.65
N TRP A 143 -3.29 10.65 -2.62
CA TRP A 143 -2.56 10.36 -1.38
C TRP A 143 -3.08 9.11 -0.68
N ALA A 144 -4.40 8.92 -0.58
CA ALA A 144 -5.01 7.77 0.09
C ALA A 144 -4.68 6.46 -0.62
N ALA A 145 -4.58 6.45 -1.96
CA ALA A 145 -4.14 5.29 -2.72
C ALA A 145 -2.68 4.93 -2.43
N MET A 146 -1.80 5.93 -2.32
CA MET A 146 -0.39 5.74 -1.92
C MET A 146 -0.28 5.18 -0.50
N VAL A 147 -1.04 5.74 0.46
CA VAL A 147 -1.06 5.22 1.83
C VAL A 147 -1.58 3.78 1.84
N ALA A 148 -2.59 3.44 1.05
CA ALA A 148 -3.11 2.08 0.98
C ALA A 148 -2.09 1.08 0.39
N HIS A 149 -1.25 1.49 -0.56
CA HIS A 149 -0.12 0.69 -1.06
C HIS A 149 0.83 0.34 0.10
N GLU A 150 1.31 1.35 0.82
CA GLU A 150 2.26 1.15 1.91
C GLU A 150 1.66 0.41 3.10
N TYR A 151 0.40 0.70 3.43
CA TYR A 151 -0.32 0.01 4.49
C TYR A 151 -0.50 -1.48 4.20
N PHE A 152 -0.57 -1.86 2.91
CA PHE A 152 -0.57 -3.27 2.51
C PHE A 152 0.75 -3.98 2.80
N HIS A 153 1.89 -3.29 2.70
CA HIS A 153 3.15 -3.85 3.19
C HIS A 153 3.07 -4.18 4.68
N GLY A 154 2.33 -3.40 5.48
CA GLY A 154 2.06 -3.70 6.89
C GLY A 154 1.45 -5.09 7.10
N PHE A 155 0.44 -5.44 6.29
CA PHE A 155 -0.14 -6.79 6.27
C PHE A 155 0.86 -7.85 5.84
N GLN A 156 1.66 -7.58 4.81
CA GLN A 156 2.70 -8.51 4.36
C GLN A 156 3.72 -8.80 5.48
N PHE A 157 4.20 -7.76 6.17
CA PHE A 157 5.15 -7.87 7.27
C PHE A 157 4.57 -8.49 8.55
N GLN A 158 3.25 -8.66 8.67
CA GLN A 158 2.68 -9.50 9.73
C GLN A 158 2.96 -10.99 9.54
N HIS A 159 3.36 -11.41 8.34
CA HIS A 159 3.71 -12.80 8.05
C HIS A 159 5.19 -13.06 8.35
N LYS A 160 5.44 -14.10 9.16
CA LYS A 160 6.79 -14.48 9.61
C LYS A 160 7.75 -14.70 8.44
N ASN A 161 7.32 -15.39 7.39
CA ASN A 161 8.18 -15.68 6.23
C ASN A 161 8.66 -14.40 5.51
N ILE A 162 7.82 -13.36 5.45
CA ILE A 162 8.23 -12.07 4.87
C ILE A 162 9.28 -11.41 5.74
N ARG A 163 9.08 -11.37 7.06
CA ARG A 163 10.06 -10.78 8.00
C ARG A 163 11.38 -11.53 8.02
N ASP A 164 11.34 -12.87 8.07
CA ASP A 164 12.54 -13.70 8.08
C ASP A 164 13.34 -13.48 6.80
N PHE A 165 12.68 -13.45 5.63
CA PHE A 165 13.35 -13.19 4.37
C PHE A 165 14.06 -11.83 4.36
N VAL A 166 13.38 -10.76 4.79
CA VAL A 166 14.01 -9.43 4.86
C VAL A 166 15.20 -9.41 5.81
N ARG A 167 15.06 -10.03 6.98
CA ARG A 167 16.13 -10.08 7.99
C ARG A 167 17.34 -10.90 7.53
N GLU A 168 17.11 -12.07 6.95
CA GLU A 168 18.14 -13.07 6.68
C GLU A 168 18.77 -12.88 5.30
N GLU A 169 17.95 -12.62 4.29
CA GLU A 169 18.39 -12.64 2.90
C GLU A 169 18.63 -11.22 2.37
N MET A 170 17.78 -10.23 2.71
CA MET A 170 17.89 -8.90 2.10
C MET A 170 18.80 -7.92 2.83
N ALA A 171 18.96 -8.07 4.14
CA ALA A 171 19.69 -7.09 4.96
C ALA A 171 21.16 -6.88 4.53
N ASN A 172 21.76 -7.80 3.75
CA ASN A 172 23.17 -7.76 3.36
C ASN A 172 23.44 -8.08 1.88
N THR A 173 22.44 -8.02 0.99
CA THR A 173 22.57 -8.52 -0.40
C THR A 173 22.10 -7.51 -1.44
N MET A 174 21.15 -7.87 -2.31
CA MET A 174 20.71 -7.12 -3.47
C MET A 174 19.43 -6.34 -3.15
N THR A 175 19.51 -5.01 -3.31
CA THR A 175 18.38 -4.12 -3.04
C THR A 175 17.43 -4.02 -4.22
N ALA A 176 16.24 -3.45 -3.97
CA ALA A 176 15.27 -3.08 -4.99
C ALA A 176 15.91 -2.23 -6.12
N ASP A 177 16.78 -1.30 -5.75
CA ASP A 177 17.44 -0.39 -6.69
C ASP A 177 18.55 -1.10 -7.45
N SER A 178 19.30 -1.99 -6.79
CA SER A 178 20.33 -2.81 -7.44
C SER A 178 19.74 -3.69 -8.56
N ILE A 179 18.57 -4.30 -8.32
CA ILE A 179 17.88 -5.11 -9.34
C ILE A 179 17.34 -4.23 -10.46
N HIS A 180 16.76 -3.08 -10.10
CA HIS A 180 16.24 -2.18 -11.10
C HIS A 180 17.34 -1.57 -11.97
N ALA A 181 18.55 -1.37 -11.45
CA ALA A 181 19.69 -0.89 -12.21
C ALA A 181 20.03 -1.81 -13.40
N PHE A 182 19.90 -3.14 -13.27
CA PHE A 182 20.06 -4.03 -14.43
C PHE A 182 19.01 -3.80 -15.52
N TYR A 183 17.79 -3.42 -15.14
CA TYR A 183 16.74 -3.05 -16.10
C TYR A 183 17.03 -1.71 -16.80
N THR A 184 17.67 -0.76 -16.12
CA THR A 184 18.00 0.54 -16.73
C THR A 184 19.28 0.48 -17.55
N ASP A 185 20.27 -0.29 -17.11
CA ASP A 185 21.66 -0.16 -17.59
C ASP A 185 22.10 -1.32 -18.49
N VAL A 186 21.35 -2.42 -18.54
CA VAL A 186 21.72 -3.62 -19.32
C VAL A 186 20.66 -3.92 -20.39
N ASP A 187 21.00 -3.62 -21.65
CA ASP A 187 20.07 -3.69 -22.78
C ASP A 187 19.38 -5.03 -22.96
N TRP A 188 20.12 -6.14 -22.93
CA TRP A 188 19.54 -7.48 -23.14
C TRP A 188 18.60 -7.86 -21.99
N PHE A 189 18.91 -7.41 -20.76
CA PHE A 189 18.07 -7.64 -19.59
C PHE A 189 16.77 -6.86 -19.72
N LYS A 190 16.87 -5.56 -20.04
CA LYS A 190 15.72 -4.68 -20.29
C LYS A 190 14.80 -5.23 -21.37
N GLN A 191 15.35 -5.59 -22.54
CA GLN A 191 14.59 -6.11 -23.67
C GLN A 191 13.83 -7.38 -23.30
N SER A 192 14.46 -8.26 -22.52
CA SER A 192 13.83 -9.49 -22.07
C SER A 192 12.71 -9.24 -21.04
N ILE A 193 12.91 -8.35 -20.06
CA ILE A 193 11.85 -7.92 -19.12
C ILE A 193 10.66 -7.30 -19.86
N ASP A 194 10.93 -6.42 -20.84
CA ASP A 194 9.88 -5.78 -21.63
C ASP A 194 9.08 -6.82 -22.45
N LYS A 195 9.76 -7.83 -22.99
CA LYS A 195 9.14 -8.96 -23.69
C LYS A 195 8.30 -9.83 -22.73
N GLU A 196 8.80 -10.14 -21.54
CA GLU A 196 8.04 -10.83 -20.50
C GLU A 196 6.75 -10.09 -20.17
N ASN A 197 6.84 -8.78 -19.91
CA ASN A 197 5.68 -7.97 -19.57
C ASN A 197 4.68 -7.88 -20.73
N ALA A 198 5.15 -7.76 -21.97
CA ALA A 198 4.29 -7.79 -23.14
C ALA A 198 3.51 -9.11 -23.28
N LEU A 199 4.12 -10.24 -22.93
CA LEU A 199 3.47 -11.55 -22.92
C LEU A 199 2.39 -11.65 -21.83
N LEU A 200 2.64 -11.11 -20.64
CA LEU A 200 1.63 -11.01 -19.58
C LEU A 200 0.44 -10.13 -20.00
N LEU A 201 0.71 -8.97 -20.58
CA LEU A 201 -0.34 -8.07 -21.08
C LEU A 201 -1.16 -8.72 -22.20
N LYS A 202 -0.50 -9.45 -23.12
CA LYS A 202 -1.20 -10.22 -24.15
C LYS A 202 -2.07 -11.32 -23.55
N ALA A 203 -1.58 -12.02 -22.53
CA ALA A 203 -2.34 -13.04 -21.80
C ALA A 203 -3.63 -12.45 -21.18
N LEU A 204 -3.60 -11.20 -20.72
CA LEU A 204 -4.77 -10.49 -20.21
C LEU A 204 -5.78 -10.13 -21.31
N GLN A 205 -5.34 -9.92 -22.56
CA GLN A 205 -6.19 -9.51 -23.68
C GLN A 205 -6.87 -10.66 -24.42
N VAL A 206 -6.20 -11.82 -24.54
CA VAL A 206 -6.76 -12.98 -25.26
C VAL A 206 -7.93 -13.62 -24.50
N SER A 207 -8.89 -14.20 -25.22
CA SER A 207 -10.17 -14.66 -24.66
C SER A 207 -10.21 -16.12 -24.24
N THR A 208 -9.39 -17.00 -24.85
CA THR A 208 -9.43 -18.44 -24.58
C THR A 208 -8.31 -18.88 -23.64
N ARG A 209 -8.60 -19.88 -22.79
CA ARG A 209 -7.63 -20.45 -21.85
C ARG A 209 -6.36 -20.94 -22.57
N ASP A 210 -6.50 -21.67 -23.67
CA ASP A 210 -5.37 -22.15 -24.48
C ASP A 210 -4.49 -21.01 -24.98
N SER A 211 -5.08 -19.86 -25.34
CA SER A 211 -4.31 -18.69 -25.78
C SER A 211 -3.57 -18.03 -24.62
N VAL A 212 -4.20 -17.98 -23.44
CA VAL A 212 -3.56 -17.51 -22.19
C VAL A 212 -2.36 -18.40 -21.86
N GLU A 213 -2.56 -19.72 -21.84
CA GLU A 213 -1.51 -20.70 -21.53
C GLU A 213 -0.35 -20.66 -22.53
N LYS A 214 -0.62 -20.44 -23.82
CA LYS A 214 0.45 -20.20 -24.83
C LYS A 214 1.27 -18.95 -24.51
N CYS A 215 0.63 -17.86 -24.11
CA CYS A 215 1.33 -16.64 -23.72
C CYS A 215 2.17 -16.87 -22.45
N LEU A 216 1.63 -17.60 -21.48
CA LEU A 216 2.30 -17.92 -20.22
C LEU A 216 3.48 -18.88 -20.40
N LEU A 217 3.39 -19.84 -21.32
CA LEU A 217 4.52 -20.71 -21.66
C LEU A 217 5.66 -19.91 -22.29
N ALA A 218 5.34 -19.01 -23.23
CA ALA A 218 6.32 -18.12 -23.84
C ALA A 218 6.95 -17.16 -22.81
N PHE A 219 6.16 -16.67 -21.86
CA PHE A 219 6.64 -15.86 -20.74
C PHE A 219 7.62 -16.65 -19.86
N ARG A 220 7.24 -17.87 -19.47
CA ARG A 220 8.08 -18.78 -18.66
C ARG A 220 9.42 -19.03 -19.33
N ILE A 221 9.42 -19.43 -20.60
CA ILE A 221 10.65 -19.68 -21.37
C ILE A 221 11.52 -18.43 -21.45
N THR A 222 10.92 -17.26 -21.72
CA THR A 222 11.66 -16.00 -21.81
C THR A 222 12.33 -15.65 -20.47
N ARG A 223 11.61 -15.85 -19.36
CA ARG A 223 12.13 -15.61 -18.00
C ARG A 223 13.23 -16.59 -17.61
N GLU A 224 13.03 -17.88 -17.85
CA GLU A 224 14.02 -18.92 -17.56
C GLU A 224 15.33 -18.64 -18.32
N GLN A 225 15.24 -18.35 -19.63
CA GLN A 225 16.40 -17.98 -20.45
C GLN A 225 17.11 -16.71 -19.93
N ARG A 226 16.35 -15.68 -19.53
CA ARG A 226 16.96 -14.45 -18.98
C ARG A 226 17.67 -14.71 -17.66
N ARG A 227 17.07 -15.48 -16.75
CA ARG A 227 17.66 -15.80 -15.45
C ARG A 227 18.90 -16.67 -15.61
N GLU A 228 18.89 -17.64 -16.53
CA GLU A 228 20.06 -18.43 -16.89
C GLU A 228 21.19 -17.55 -17.47
N GLU A 229 20.86 -16.64 -18.39
CA GLU A 229 21.82 -15.69 -18.96
C GLU A 229 22.43 -14.79 -17.89
N PHE A 230 21.60 -14.29 -16.96
CA PHE A 230 22.03 -13.46 -15.84
C PHE A 230 22.99 -14.23 -14.93
N GLN A 231 22.62 -15.45 -14.52
CA GLN A 231 23.47 -16.31 -13.70
C GLN A 231 24.82 -16.59 -14.37
N ARG A 232 24.83 -16.84 -15.68
CA ARG A 232 26.05 -17.09 -16.44
C ARG A 232 26.94 -15.85 -16.56
N THR A 233 26.33 -14.67 -16.65
CA THR A 233 27.03 -13.39 -16.90
C THR A 233 27.58 -12.77 -15.61
N TYR A 234 26.82 -12.83 -14.53
CA TYR A 234 27.13 -12.16 -13.26
C TYR A 234 27.43 -13.12 -12.12
N GLU A 235 27.41 -14.43 -12.36
CA GLU A 235 27.63 -15.48 -11.36
C GLU A 235 26.70 -15.36 -10.15
N TYR A 236 25.50 -14.83 -10.36
CA TYR A 236 24.56 -14.48 -9.30
C TYR A 236 23.12 -14.88 -9.64
N ASP A 237 22.40 -15.45 -8.66
CA ASP A 237 21.02 -15.90 -8.86
C ASP A 237 20.04 -14.76 -8.52
N ILE A 238 19.45 -14.17 -9.55
CA ILE A 238 18.47 -13.10 -9.42
C ILE A 238 17.05 -13.59 -9.09
N ALA A 239 16.78 -14.90 -9.24
CA ALA A 239 15.43 -15.44 -9.21
C ALA A 239 14.72 -15.17 -7.89
N MET A 240 15.43 -15.40 -6.78
CA MET A 240 14.89 -15.23 -5.43
C MET A 240 14.42 -13.79 -5.18
N TYR A 241 15.20 -12.81 -5.64
CA TYR A 241 14.91 -11.39 -5.41
C TYR A 241 13.76 -10.89 -6.28
N GLU A 242 13.74 -11.26 -7.56
CA GLU A 242 12.59 -10.94 -8.42
C GLU A 242 11.31 -11.55 -7.86
N ASP A 243 11.35 -12.82 -7.46
CA ASP A 243 10.21 -13.52 -6.91
C ASP A 243 9.69 -12.83 -5.62
N TYR A 244 10.59 -12.31 -4.80
CA TYR A 244 10.25 -11.53 -3.61
C TYR A 244 9.66 -10.15 -3.97
N PHE A 245 10.35 -9.35 -4.77
CA PHE A 245 9.91 -7.98 -5.08
C PHE A 245 8.63 -7.96 -5.93
N GLU A 246 8.48 -8.87 -6.90
CA GLU A 246 7.22 -9.02 -7.64
C GLU A 246 6.07 -9.46 -6.73
N LYS A 247 6.36 -10.25 -5.70
CA LYS A 247 5.37 -10.66 -4.69
C LYS A 247 4.97 -9.48 -3.82
N VAL A 248 5.93 -8.76 -3.24
CA VAL A 248 5.70 -7.68 -2.26
C VAL A 248 5.15 -6.43 -2.96
N GLU A 249 5.88 -5.90 -3.93
CA GLU A 249 5.49 -4.66 -4.62
C GLU A 249 4.36 -4.87 -5.61
N GLY A 250 4.36 -6.00 -6.34
CA GLY A 250 3.31 -6.30 -7.30
C GLY A 250 1.94 -6.48 -6.64
N SER A 251 1.89 -7.04 -5.43
CA SER A 251 0.63 -7.19 -4.68
C SER A 251 0.21 -5.91 -3.95
N ALA A 252 1.14 -5.08 -3.50
CA ALA A 252 0.81 -3.73 -3.01
C ALA A 252 0.24 -2.86 -4.13
N ARG A 253 0.88 -2.87 -5.32
CA ARG A 253 0.38 -2.24 -6.54
C ARG A 253 -0.99 -2.77 -6.98
N TYR A 254 -1.27 -4.06 -6.74
CA TYR A 254 -2.58 -4.65 -6.99
C TYR A 254 -3.66 -4.06 -6.06
N MET A 255 -3.33 -3.86 -4.78
CA MET A 255 -4.23 -3.25 -3.81
C MET A 255 -4.44 -1.76 -4.08
N GLU A 256 -3.39 -1.03 -4.43
CA GLU A 256 -3.44 0.37 -4.89
C GLU A 256 -4.40 0.53 -6.08
N PHE A 257 -4.26 -0.32 -7.10
CA PHE A 257 -5.18 -0.35 -8.23
C PHE A 257 -6.62 -0.65 -7.80
N ALA A 258 -6.84 -1.60 -6.89
CA ALA A 258 -8.17 -1.93 -6.42
C ALA A 258 -8.82 -0.78 -5.64
N VAL A 259 -8.03 0.01 -4.90
CA VAL A 259 -8.46 1.26 -4.26
C VAL A 259 -8.88 2.29 -5.29
N LEU A 260 -8.01 2.62 -6.26
CA LEU A 260 -8.30 3.59 -7.34
C LEU A 260 -9.58 3.20 -8.10
N ASN A 261 -9.72 1.92 -8.44
CA ASN A 261 -10.88 1.40 -9.17
C ASN A 261 -12.17 1.41 -8.32
N SER A 262 -12.06 1.44 -6.99
CA SER A 262 -13.22 1.50 -6.10
C SER A 262 -13.79 2.91 -5.92
N TYR A 263 -13.00 3.96 -6.15
CA TYR A 263 -13.39 5.36 -5.88
C TYR A 263 -14.68 5.79 -6.57
N ALA A 264 -14.93 5.33 -7.80
CA ALA A 264 -16.17 5.61 -8.51
C ALA A 264 -17.45 5.10 -7.81
N GLN A 265 -17.30 4.15 -6.88
CA GLN A 265 -18.39 3.51 -6.14
C GLN A 265 -18.43 3.91 -4.66
N GLN A 266 -17.49 4.76 -4.21
CA GLN A 266 -17.44 5.17 -2.81
C GLN A 266 -18.60 6.12 -2.49
N PRO A 267 -19.21 5.99 -1.30
CA PRO A 267 -20.17 6.98 -0.83
C PRO A 267 -19.47 8.33 -0.62
N ALA A 268 -20.24 9.42 -0.71
CA ALA A 268 -19.71 10.75 -0.42
C ALA A 268 -19.23 10.81 1.05
N ALA A 269 -17.99 11.24 1.27
CA ALA A 269 -17.43 11.50 2.59
C ALA A 269 -17.67 12.97 2.97
N ASP A 270 -18.92 13.34 3.19
CA ASP A 270 -19.34 14.74 3.37
C ASP A 270 -18.65 15.44 4.56
N GLN A 271 -18.32 14.69 5.61
CA GLN A 271 -17.57 15.21 6.76
C GLN A 271 -16.15 15.62 6.37
N LEU A 272 -15.42 14.75 5.65
CA LEU A 272 -14.07 15.06 5.18
C LEU A 272 -14.08 16.26 4.23
N ALA A 273 -15.04 16.32 3.31
CA ALA A 273 -15.17 17.41 2.36
C ALA A 273 -15.39 18.80 2.99
N GLN A 274 -15.91 18.86 4.21
CA GLN A 274 -16.09 20.13 4.93
C GLN A 274 -14.77 20.68 5.47
N VAL A 275 -13.77 19.83 5.68
CA VAL A 275 -12.53 20.18 6.38
C VAL A 275 -11.26 19.98 5.55
N ASP A 276 -11.35 19.21 4.45
CA ASP A 276 -10.24 18.91 3.57
C ASP A 276 -10.43 19.53 2.19
N THR A 277 -9.72 20.63 1.93
CA THR A 277 -9.80 21.33 0.64
C THR A 277 -9.16 20.55 -0.52
N LEU A 278 -8.37 19.52 -0.23
CA LEU A 278 -7.72 18.67 -1.23
C LEU A 278 -8.53 17.41 -1.54
N PHE A 279 -9.65 17.19 -0.85
CA PHE A 279 -10.56 16.10 -1.15
C PHE A 279 -11.57 16.52 -2.22
N HIS A 280 -11.61 15.79 -3.34
CA HIS A 280 -12.43 16.15 -4.51
C HIS A 280 -13.72 15.33 -4.62
N HIS A 281 -14.16 14.67 -3.54
CA HIS A 281 -15.33 13.78 -3.53
C HIS A 281 -15.29 12.69 -4.61
N TYR A 282 -14.10 12.14 -4.86
CA TYR A 282 -13.87 11.12 -5.89
C TYR A 282 -14.26 11.54 -7.32
N ASN A 283 -14.52 12.84 -7.56
CA ASN A 283 -15.01 13.31 -8.86
C ASN A 283 -14.02 13.00 -9.98
N ASP A 284 -12.72 13.06 -9.69
CA ASP A 284 -11.65 12.76 -10.63
C ASP A 284 -11.63 11.28 -11.08
N TYR A 285 -12.24 10.38 -10.29
CA TYR A 285 -12.22 8.94 -10.53
C TYR A 285 -13.56 8.35 -10.99
N LYS A 286 -14.61 9.16 -11.13
CA LYS A 286 -15.91 8.69 -11.65
C LYS A 286 -15.79 8.01 -13.02
N ASN A 287 -14.82 8.43 -13.82
CA ASN A 287 -14.48 7.84 -15.12
C ASN A 287 -13.05 7.29 -15.12
N PHE A 288 -12.60 6.73 -13.99
CA PHE A 288 -11.27 6.12 -13.90
C PHE A 288 -11.08 5.11 -15.03
N ASP A 289 -10.03 5.34 -15.82
CA ASP A 289 -9.67 4.48 -16.93
C ASP A 289 -8.27 3.94 -16.69
N PHE A 290 -8.22 2.67 -16.29
CA PHE A 290 -6.99 1.94 -16.07
C PHE A 290 -5.98 2.10 -17.22
N HIS A 291 -6.43 2.22 -18.48
CA HIS A 291 -5.53 2.34 -19.62
C HIS A 291 -4.80 3.69 -19.69
N LYS A 292 -5.30 4.72 -18.99
CA LYS A 292 -4.64 6.02 -18.83
C LYS A 292 -3.59 6.04 -17.73
N GLU A 293 -3.47 4.95 -16.97
CA GLU A 293 -2.50 4.78 -15.88
C GLU A 293 -1.40 3.75 -16.23
N PRO A 294 -0.57 4.00 -17.27
CA PRO A 294 0.42 3.03 -17.72
C PRO A 294 1.51 2.74 -16.68
N TRP A 295 1.71 3.60 -15.69
CA TRP A 295 2.65 3.40 -14.59
C TRP A 295 2.28 2.21 -13.70
N LEU A 296 1.01 1.78 -13.71
CA LEU A 296 0.55 0.57 -13.02
C LEU A 296 1.06 -0.72 -13.68
N PHE A 297 1.19 -0.76 -15.01
CA PHE A 297 1.31 -2.02 -15.75
C PHE A 297 2.36 -2.07 -16.87
N LYS A 298 3.03 -0.96 -17.18
CA LYS A 298 4.13 -0.92 -18.15
C LYS A 298 5.45 -0.73 -17.43
N THR A 299 6.37 -1.68 -17.63
CA THR A 299 7.73 -1.68 -17.04
C THR A 299 8.49 -0.38 -17.30
N GLN A 300 8.33 0.25 -18.46
CA GLN A 300 9.00 1.51 -18.82
C GLN A 300 8.39 2.76 -18.15
N ARG A 301 7.24 2.62 -17.50
CA ARG A 301 6.50 3.72 -16.85
C ARG A 301 6.36 3.51 -15.35
N SER A 302 6.64 2.32 -14.85
CA SER A 302 6.69 2.02 -13.42
C SER A 302 8.02 2.48 -12.83
N ALA A 303 7.99 2.90 -11.56
CA ALA A 303 9.20 3.30 -10.83
C ALA A 303 10.25 2.18 -10.78
N LYS A 304 9.82 0.92 -10.60
CA LYS A 304 10.66 -0.27 -10.76
C LYS A 304 9.90 -1.33 -11.56
N TYR A 305 10.60 -2.07 -12.42
CA TYR A 305 9.96 -2.98 -13.38
C TYR A 305 9.12 -4.07 -12.71
N PHE A 306 9.54 -4.54 -11.53
CA PHE A 306 8.87 -5.62 -10.80
C PHE A 306 7.52 -5.22 -10.19
N TYR A 307 7.21 -3.92 -10.10
CA TYR A 307 5.85 -3.47 -9.78
C TYR A 307 4.90 -3.90 -10.90
N ALA A 308 5.23 -3.58 -12.15
CA ALA A 308 4.42 -3.93 -13.31
C ALA A 308 4.36 -5.44 -13.56
N THR A 309 5.51 -6.14 -13.53
CA THR A 309 5.52 -7.58 -13.80
C THR A 309 4.84 -8.36 -12.69
N GLY A 310 5.04 -8.00 -11.42
CA GLY A 310 4.31 -8.58 -10.29
C GLY A 310 2.80 -8.35 -10.38
N PHE A 311 2.38 -7.09 -10.57
CA PHE A 311 0.97 -6.73 -10.73
C PHE A 311 0.29 -7.47 -11.88
N ASN A 312 0.93 -7.53 -13.05
CA ASN A 312 0.36 -8.21 -14.21
C ASN A 312 0.30 -9.73 -14.04
N GLN A 313 1.26 -10.35 -13.35
CA GLN A 313 1.16 -11.78 -13.00
C GLN A 313 -0.06 -12.05 -12.12
N LEU A 314 -0.30 -11.25 -11.08
CA LEU A 314 -1.46 -11.39 -10.20
C LEU A 314 -2.79 -11.26 -10.96
N ARG A 315 -2.88 -10.30 -11.88
CA ARG A 315 -4.06 -10.14 -12.75
C ARG A 315 -4.28 -11.35 -13.64
N VAL A 316 -3.22 -11.97 -14.16
CA VAL A 316 -3.34 -13.19 -14.97
C VAL A 316 -3.81 -14.35 -14.10
N LEU A 317 -3.30 -14.49 -12.87
CA LEU A 317 -3.77 -15.50 -11.93
C LEU A 317 -5.28 -15.34 -11.63
N ASP A 318 -5.75 -14.11 -11.46
CA ASP A 318 -7.17 -13.80 -11.25
C ASP A 318 -8.01 -14.11 -12.50
N LYS A 319 -7.52 -13.76 -13.70
CA LYS A 319 -8.16 -14.12 -14.98
C LYS A 319 -8.32 -15.64 -15.13
N LEU A 320 -7.32 -16.40 -14.68
CA LEU A 320 -7.34 -17.87 -14.67
C LEU A 320 -8.12 -18.47 -13.50
N LYS A 321 -8.62 -17.65 -12.57
CA LYS A 321 -9.31 -18.08 -11.33
C LYS A 321 -8.45 -19.01 -10.47
N ILE A 322 -7.14 -18.80 -10.44
CA ILE A 322 -6.23 -19.55 -9.57
C ILE A 322 -6.41 -19.02 -8.15
N ASN A 323 -6.69 -19.91 -7.19
CA ASN A 323 -6.81 -19.54 -5.79
C ASN A 323 -5.42 -19.45 -5.13
N TYR A 324 -4.71 -18.34 -5.38
CA TYR A 324 -3.37 -18.09 -4.83
C TYR A 324 -3.35 -17.23 -3.56
N LYS A 325 -4.38 -16.40 -3.35
CA LYS A 325 -4.41 -15.40 -2.28
C LYS A 325 -4.37 -16.05 -0.89
N LYS A 326 -4.99 -17.22 -0.75
CA LYS A 326 -4.99 -18.00 0.49
C LYS A 326 -3.56 -18.42 0.85
N ALA A 327 -3.07 -18.00 2.02
CA ALA A 327 -1.72 -18.30 2.49
C ALA A 327 -0.58 -17.80 1.56
N PHE A 328 -0.86 -16.81 0.70
CA PHE A 328 0.12 -16.28 -0.25
C PHE A 328 1.40 -15.82 0.46
N PHE A 329 1.27 -15.05 1.55
CA PHE A 329 2.40 -14.54 2.34
C PHE A 329 2.90 -15.52 3.41
N SER A 330 2.17 -16.62 3.67
CA SER A 330 2.57 -17.69 4.59
C SER A 330 3.44 -18.77 3.92
N THR A 331 3.79 -18.59 2.64
CA THR A 331 4.65 -19.51 1.87
C THR A 331 5.72 -18.74 1.10
N ASN A 332 6.73 -19.44 0.58
CA ASN A 332 7.74 -18.84 -0.31
C ASN A 332 7.29 -18.81 -1.77
N LYS A 333 6.00 -19.12 -2.06
CA LYS A 333 5.47 -19.04 -3.42
C LYS A 333 5.38 -17.59 -3.87
N SER A 334 5.90 -17.32 -5.06
CA SER A 334 5.79 -16.07 -5.81
C SER A 334 4.65 -16.16 -6.84
N PRO A 335 4.17 -15.04 -7.40
CA PRO A 335 3.25 -15.06 -8.54
C PRO A 335 3.76 -15.95 -9.69
N TYR A 336 5.07 -15.89 -9.95
CA TYR A 336 5.74 -16.70 -10.95
C TYR A 336 5.60 -18.20 -10.67
N SER A 337 5.80 -18.61 -9.41
CA SER A 337 5.70 -20.03 -9.03
C SER A 337 4.31 -20.62 -9.28
N PHE A 338 3.24 -19.82 -9.14
CA PHE A 338 1.88 -20.25 -9.47
C PHE A 338 1.68 -20.39 -10.98
N ILE A 339 2.22 -19.46 -11.77
CA ILE A 339 2.19 -19.53 -13.23
C ILE A 339 2.97 -20.76 -13.73
N ALA A 340 4.17 -20.99 -13.21
CA ALA A 340 5.02 -22.11 -13.61
C ALA A 340 4.36 -23.47 -13.29
N ALA A 341 3.56 -23.54 -12.22
CA ALA A 341 2.83 -24.74 -11.83
C ALA A 341 1.67 -25.12 -12.77
N ILE A 342 1.24 -24.24 -13.68
CA ILE A 342 0.20 -24.56 -14.69
C ILE A 342 0.69 -25.63 -15.67
N PHE A 343 2.01 -25.74 -15.87
CA PHE A 343 2.63 -26.61 -16.87
C PHE A 343 3.31 -27.85 -16.27
N LYS A 344 3.03 -28.15 -15.00
CA LYS A 344 3.46 -29.39 -14.31
C LYS A 344 2.28 -30.34 -14.25
#